data_AF-A0A8H5CW40-F1
#
_entry.id   AF-A0A8H5CW40-F1
#
_cell.length_a   1.000
_cell.length_b   1.000
_cell.length_c   1.000
_cell.angle_alpha   90.00
_cell.angle_beta   90.00
_cell.angle_gamma   90.00
#
_symmetry.space_group_name_H-M   'P 1'
#
loop_
_entity.id
_entity.type
_entity.pdbx_description
1 polymer ?
#
loop_
_entity_poly.entity_id
_entity_poly.type
_entity_poly.pdbx_seq_one_letter_code
_entity_poly.pdbx_strand_id
1 'polypeptide(L)' 'MGYFQGALKDLSKVIQDRAIEEGESKADDLRYPNYALEGTPLELMYGESLPRLREIRAAVDPENVMGLTGGWKL' A
#
# COMPACT_ATOMS: atom_id res chain seq x y z
N MET A 1 -18.33 -8.62 -4.92
CA MET A 1 -17.18 -7.69 -4.96
C MET A 1 -17.42 -6.70 -6.08
N GLY A 2 -17.54 -5.41 -5.75
CA GLY A 2 -18.30 -4.43 -6.53
C GLY A 2 -17.56 -3.87 -7.76
N TYR A 3 -18.30 -3.68 -8.85
CA TYR A 3 -17.87 -3.04 -10.10
C TYR A 3 -16.91 -1.85 -9.90
N PHE A 4 -17.23 -0.94 -8.99
CA PHE A 4 -16.43 0.27 -8.73
C PHE A 4 -15.02 -0.01 -8.23
N GLN A 5 -14.82 -1.05 -7.40
CA GLN A 5 -13.50 -1.40 -6.92
C GLN A 5 -12.62 -1.94 -8.05
N GLY A 6 -13.20 -2.71 -8.98
CA GLY A 6 -12.52 -3.17 -10.19
C GLY A 6 -12.14 -2.00 -11.09
N ALA A 7 -13.11 -1.12 -11.39
CA ALA A 7 -12.89 0.05 -12.24
C ALA A 7 -11.78 0.98 -11.69
N LEU A 8 -11.70 1.17 -10.36
CA LEU A 8 -10.62 1.95 -9.74
C LEU A 8 -9.25 1.28 -9.88
N LYS A 9 -9.17 -0.04 -9.76
CA LYS A 9 -7.91 -0.79 -9.95
C LYS A 9 -7.44 -0.70 -11.40
N ASP A 10 -8.35 -0.86 -12.35
CA ASP A 10 -8.06 -0.74 -13.78
C ASP A 10 -7.57 0.67 -14.13
N LEU A 11 -8.28 1.70 -13.63
CA LEU A 11 -7.88 3.10 -13.81
C LEU A 11 -6.49 3.37 -13.23
N SER A 12 -6.24 2.94 -11.98
CA SER A 12 -4.94 3.12 -11.33
C SER A 12 -3.82 2.44 -12.11
N LYS A 13 -4.07 1.27 -12.68
CA LYS A 13 -3.10 0.55 -13.50
C LYS A 13 -2.80 1.32 -14.79
N VAL A 14 -3.82 1.78 -15.51
CA VAL A 14 -3.64 2.54 -16.76
C VAL A 14 -2.81 3.81 -16.52
N ILE A 15 -3.08 4.54 -15.44
CA ILE A 15 -2.32 5.74 -15.07
C ILE A 15 -0.86 5.38 -14.75
N GLN A 16 -0.62 4.33 -13.96
CA GLN A 16 0.74 3.92 -13.60
C GLN A 16 1.54 3.45 -14.83
N ASP A 17 0.94 2.62 -15.68
CA ASP A 17 1.57 2.15 -16.92
C ASP A 17 2.00 3.34 -17.78
N ARG A 18 1.12 4.33 -17.94
CA ARG A 18 1.42 5.55 -18.70
C ARG A 18 2.55 6.37 -18.09
N ALA A 19 2.56 6.55 -16.77
CA ALA A 19 3.63 7.27 -16.08
C ALA A 19 4.98 6.57 -16.21
N ILE A 20 4.99 5.23 -16.23
CA ILE A 20 6.21 4.44 -16.48
C ILE A 20 6.71 4.65 -17.92
N GLU A 21 5.82 4.61 -18.92
CA GLU A 21 6.17 4.89 -20.32
C GLU A 21 6.79 6.27 -20.51
N GLU A 22 6.29 7.27 -19.78
CA GLU A 22 6.77 8.65 -19.83
C GLU A 22 8.03 8.88 -18.98
N GLY A 23 8.46 7.89 -18.18
CA GLY A 23 9.65 7.97 -17.33
C GLY A 23 9.43 8.70 -16.00
N GLU A 24 8.18 8.98 -15.64
CA GLU A 24 7.75 9.72 -14.45
C GLU A 24 7.46 8.79 -13.25
N SER A 25 7.48 7.47 -13.45
CA SER A 25 7.27 6.48 -12.38
C SER A 25 7.94 5.14 -12.68
N LYS A 26 7.91 4.23 -11.70
CA LYS A 26 8.37 2.84 -11.75
C LYS A 26 7.33 1.89 -11.19
N ALA A 27 7.46 0.61 -11.54
CA ALA A 27 6.56 -0.44 -11.05
C ALA A 27 6.66 -0.63 -9.52
N ASP A 28 7.82 -0.36 -8.95
CA ASP A 28 8.18 -0.52 -7.55
C ASP A 28 8.22 0.80 -6.76
N ASP A 29 7.77 1.91 -7.34
CA ASP A 29 7.65 3.18 -6.61
C ASP A 29 6.68 3.04 -5.42
N LEU A 30 7.05 3.67 -4.31
CA LEU A 30 6.23 3.68 -3.11
C LEU A 30 4.94 4.48 -3.34
N ARG A 31 3.83 3.87 -2.97
CA ARG A 31 2.47 4.42 -3.01
C ARG A 31 2.16 5.06 -1.67
N TYR A 32 1.61 6.26 -1.72
CA TYR A 32 1.17 6.95 -0.51
C TYR A 32 -0.03 6.21 0.13
N PRO A 33 0.07 5.75 1.40
CA PRO A 33 -0.93 4.87 2.01
C PRO A 33 -2.36 5.40 2.05
N ASN A 34 -2.55 6.73 2.04
CA ASN A 34 -3.87 7.36 2.08
C ASN A 34 -4.62 7.32 0.73
N TYR A 35 -3.92 7.03 -0.38
CA TYR A 35 -4.52 6.83 -1.70
C TYR A 35 -4.34 5.41 -2.23
N ALA A 36 -3.68 4.54 -1.48
CA ALA A 36 -3.50 3.14 -1.87
C ALA A 36 -4.85 2.42 -1.88
N LEU A 37 -5.14 1.70 -2.98
CA LEU A 37 -6.38 0.94 -3.12
C LEU A 37 -6.30 -0.33 -2.28
N GLU A 38 -7.43 -0.76 -1.71
CA GLU A 38 -7.54 -2.00 -0.94
C GLU A 38 -6.88 -3.20 -1.66
N GLY A 39 -6.03 -3.92 -0.92
CA GLY A 39 -5.22 -5.02 -1.43
C GLY A 39 -3.86 -4.60 -2.00
N THR A 40 -3.50 -3.31 -1.94
CA THR A 40 -2.13 -2.87 -2.24
C THR A 40 -1.14 -3.54 -1.27
N PRO A 41 -0.09 -4.22 -1.78
CA PRO A 41 0.97 -4.80 -0.95
C PRO A 41 1.64 -3.76 -0.04
N LEU A 42 1.99 -4.16 1.19
CA LEU A 42 2.66 -3.27 2.15
C LEU A 42 4.06 -2.86 1.67
N GLU A 43 4.71 -3.71 0.89
CA GLU A 43 6.01 -3.49 0.28
C GLU A 43 5.96 -2.28 -0.67
N LEU A 44 4.85 -2.11 -1.38
CA LEU A 44 4.60 -0.95 -2.23
C LEU A 44 4.20 0.31 -1.45
N MET A 45 4.18 0.28 -0.12
CA MET A 45 3.91 1.47 0.72
C MET A 45 5.08 1.80 1.63
N TYR A 46 5.71 0.79 2.20
CA TYR A 46 6.74 0.94 3.22
C TYR A 46 8.14 0.51 2.74
N GLY A 47 8.24 -0.17 1.59
CA GLY A 47 9.51 -0.60 0.99
C GLY A 47 10.40 -1.33 1.98
N GLU A 48 11.68 -0.98 1.96
CA GLU A 48 12.71 -1.56 2.84
C GLU A 48 12.49 -1.28 4.33
N SER A 49 11.62 -0.33 4.68
CA SER A 49 11.29 -0.06 6.09
C SER A 49 10.32 -1.09 6.69
N LEU A 50 9.66 -1.90 5.87
CA LEU A 50 8.63 -2.85 6.31
C LEU A 50 9.10 -3.80 7.42
N PRO A 51 10.29 -4.45 7.35
CA PRO A 51 10.78 -5.29 8.44
C PRO A 51 10.95 -4.52 9.75
N ARG A 52 11.54 -3.32 9.69
CA ARG A 52 11.75 -2.48 10.87
C ARG A 52 10.42 -2.02 11.49
N LEU A 53 9.42 -1.69 10.69
CA LEU A 53 8.09 -1.33 11.19
C LEU A 53 7.40 -2.50 11.89
N ARG A 54 7.57 -3.73 11.40
CA ARG A 54 7.06 -4.95 12.07
C ARG A 54 7.72 -5.15 13.43
N GLU A 55 9.04 -4.96 13.53
CA GLU A 55 9.76 -5.02 14.81
C GLU A 55 9.26 -3.96 15.80
N ILE A 56 9.09 -2.72 15.34
CA ILE A 56 8.59 -1.63 16.18
C ILE A 56 7.17 -1.95 16.67
N ARG A 57 6.28 -2.43 15.80
CA ARG A 57 4.93 -2.85 16.20
C ARG A 57 4.99 -3.94 17.28
N ALA A 58 5.81 -4.97 17.09
CA ALA A 58 5.94 -6.06 18.07
C ALA A 58 6.44 -5.57 19.44
N ALA A 59 7.30 -4.54 19.47
CA ALA A 59 7.81 -3.95 20.70
C ALA A 59 6.83 -2.98 21.38
N VAL A 60 6.06 -2.21 20.59
CA VAL A 60 5.21 -1.12 21.10
C VAL A 60 3.77 -1.56 21.35
N ASP A 61 3.23 -2.46 20.52
CA ASP A 61 1.86 -2.96 20.60
C ASP A 61 1.83 -4.51 20.62
N PRO A 62 2.43 -5.14 21.65
CA PRO A 62 2.58 -6.60 21.71
C PRO A 62 1.23 -7.34 21.79
N GLU A 63 0.18 -6.70 22.31
CA GLU A 63 -1.17 -7.25 22.40
C GLU A 63 -2.04 -6.91 21.18
N ASN A 64 -1.48 -6.21 20.19
CA ASN A 64 -2.15 -5.83 18.95
C ASN A 64 -3.44 -5.02 19.16
N VAL A 65 -3.48 -4.15 20.16
CA VAL A 65 -4.62 -3.28 20.45
C VAL A 65 -4.81 -2.27 19.31
N MET A 66 -3.72 -1.72 18.76
CA MET A 66 -3.77 -0.82 17.60
C MET A 66 -4.18 -1.57 16.33
N GLY A 67 -3.99 -2.88 16.28
CA GLY A 67 -4.51 -3.71 15.20
C GLY A 67 -6.04 -3.72 15.09
N LEU A 68 -6.76 -3.28 16.12
CA LEU A 68 -8.22 -3.16 16.11
C LEU A 68 -8.72 -1.88 15.45
N THR A 69 -7.84 -0.91 15.16
CA THR A 69 -8.24 0.33 14.46
C THR A 69 -8.47 0.09 12.97
N GLY A 70 -8.88 1.11 12.21
CA GLY A 70 -8.87 1.05 10.75
C GLY A 70 -7.46 1.03 10.16
N GLY A 71 -7.37 1.08 8.83
CA GLY A 71 -6.10 1.23 8.10
C GLY A 71 -5.37 -0.08 7.79
N TRP A 72 -4.14 0.07 7.30
CA TRP A 72 -3.29 -1.02 6.83
C TRP A 72 -2.76 -1.89 7.97
N LYS A 73 -2.83 -3.21 7.81
CA LYS A 73 -2.41 -4.18 8.82
C LYS A 73 -0.97 -4.59 8.57
N LEU A 74 -0.06 -4.10 9.42
CA LEU A 74 1.38 -4.41 9.46
C LEU A 74 1.65 -5.81 10.04
#